data_AF-A0A645HJM4-F1
#
_entry.id   AF-A0A645HJM4-F1
#
_cell.length_a   1.000
_cell.length_b   1.000
_cell.length_c   1.000
_cell.angle_alpha   90.00
_cell.angle_beta   90.00
_cell.angle_gamma   90.00
#
_symmetry.space_group_name_H-M   'P 1'
#
loop_
_entity.id
_entity.type
_entity.pdbx_description
1 polymer ?
#
loop_
_entity_poly.entity_id
_entity_poly.type
_entity_poly.pdbx_seq_one_letter_code
_entity_poly.pdbx_strand_id
1 'polypeptide(L)'
;MESFDTAGNFTWQVPQNVKRIKVTVIGGAGGGSAGLFIYGQYLYGGNGGTGQVVTKIMDVTPGDSHNIVVGTGGNPGIGYSYSMGNYNCKSGTIGNSSSFDSLTASGGLIGSGARSLIGEYNHEEYSGINASTNRLSLYPEYSIGGLGGYNTGNSSPNGQAGSPGAVILEW
;
A
#
# COMPACT_ATOMS: atom_id res chain seq x y z
N MET A 1 -5.62 6.81 -24.11
CA MET A 1 -5.39 6.42 -22.70
C MET A 1 -4.04 6.96 -22.28
N GLU A 2 -3.97 7.50 -21.07
CA GLU A 2 -2.75 7.98 -20.43
C GLU A 2 -2.77 7.57 -18.96
N SER A 3 -1.60 7.28 -18.39
CA SER A 3 -1.47 6.79 -17.02
C SER A 3 -0.31 7.44 -16.29
N PHE A 4 -0.54 7.76 -15.02
CA PHE A 4 0.44 8.28 -14.07
C PHE A 4 0.56 7.26 -12.94
N ASP A 5 1.67 6.54 -12.85
CA ASP A 5 1.87 5.41 -11.93
C ASP A 5 3.13 5.54 -11.05
N THR A 6 3.86 6.64 -11.23
CA THR A 6 4.98 7.02 -10.37
C THR A 6 4.52 8.05 -9.36
N ALA A 7 4.86 7.87 -8.08
CA ALA A 7 4.46 8.80 -7.04
C ALA A 7 5.00 10.21 -7.29
N GLY A 8 4.14 11.22 -7.15
CA GLY A 8 4.49 12.61 -7.45
C GLY A 8 3.29 13.48 -7.78
N ASN A 9 3.58 14.71 -8.19
CA ASN A 9 2.59 15.67 -8.67
C ASN A 9 2.77 15.87 -10.17
N PHE A 10 1.67 15.84 -10.91
CA PHE A 10 1.64 16.00 -12.36
C PHE A 10 0.53 16.97 -12.76
N THR A 11 0.69 17.56 -13.93
CA THR A 11 -0.35 18.35 -14.57
C THR A 11 -0.70 17.67 -15.88
N TRP A 12 -1.99 17.42 -16.10
CA TRP A 12 -2.49 16.91 -17.36
C TRP A 12 -3.26 17.99 -18.10
N GLN A 13 -2.94 18.20 -19.38
CA GLN A 13 -3.70 19.09 -20.25
C GLN A 13 -4.66 18.29 -21.10
N VAL A 14 -5.93 18.70 -21.10
CA VAL A 14 -6.98 18.05 -21.89
C VAL A 14 -6.62 18.16 -23.38
N PRO A 15 -6.44 17.04 -24.11
CA PRO A 15 -6.13 17.08 -25.52
C PRO A 15 -7.21 17.80 -26.33
N GLN A 16 -6.81 18.37 -27.46
CA GLN A 16 -7.77 18.95 -28.39
C GLN A 16 -8.79 17.90 -28.83
N ASN A 17 -10.07 18.29 -28.89
CA ASN A 17 -11.23 17.45 -29.22
C ASN A 17 -11.69 16.45 -28.15
N VAL A 18 -11.07 16.40 -26.97
CA VAL A 18 -11.55 15.58 -25.85
C VAL A 18 -12.53 16.38 -24.99
N LYS A 19 -13.76 15.87 -24.82
CA LYS A 19 -14.81 16.54 -24.03
C LYS A 19 -15.35 15.70 -22.88
N ARG A 20 -14.99 14.42 -22.83
CA ARG A 20 -15.42 13.49 -21.81
C ARG A 20 -14.34 12.45 -21.62
N ILE A 21 -14.05 12.15 -20.36
CA ILE A 21 -13.06 11.15 -19.98
C ILE A 21 -13.63 10.24 -18.90
N LYS A 22 -13.09 9.02 -18.82
CA LYS A 22 -13.16 8.18 -17.63
C LYS A 22 -11.85 8.32 -16.86
N VAL A 23 -11.95 8.73 -15.61
CA VAL A 23 -10.84 8.85 -14.67
C VAL A 23 -10.91 7.70 -13.70
N THR A 24 -9.82 6.94 -13.56
CA THR A 24 -9.63 5.97 -12.49
C THR A 24 -8.48 6.42 -11.59
N VAL A 25 -8.76 6.67 -10.32
CA VAL A 25 -7.80 7.08 -9.30
C VAL A 25 -7.58 5.92 -8.34
N ILE A 26 -6.32 5.58 -8.09
CA ILE A 26 -5.91 4.46 -7.25
C ILE A 26 -4.92 4.98 -6.20
N GLY A 27 -5.24 4.87 -4.92
CA GLY A 27 -4.35 5.29 -3.83
C GLY A 27 -3.13 4.38 -3.68
N GLY A 28 -2.00 4.87 -3.15
CA GLY A 28 -0.83 4.05 -2.90
C GLY A 28 -1.10 2.95 -1.87
N ALA A 29 -0.47 1.80 -1.99
CA ALA A 29 -0.71 0.66 -1.09
C ALA A 29 0.05 0.80 0.23
N GLY A 30 -0.39 0.13 1.29
CA GLY A 30 0.35 0.08 2.55
C GLY A 30 1.57 -0.82 2.49
N GLY A 31 2.55 -0.56 3.36
CA GLY A 31 3.72 -1.41 3.53
C GLY A 31 3.43 -2.62 4.43
N GLY A 32 4.11 -3.74 4.14
CA GLY A 32 4.06 -4.94 4.96
C GLY A 32 4.81 -4.76 6.27
N SER A 33 4.36 -5.44 7.32
CA SER A 33 5.04 -5.45 8.62
C SER A 33 6.22 -6.41 8.64
N ALA A 34 7.20 -6.17 9.50
CA ALA A 34 8.28 -7.12 9.74
C ALA A 34 7.77 -8.41 10.39
N GLY A 35 8.45 -9.52 10.09
CA GLY A 35 8.31 -10.77 10.84
C GLY A 35 9.04 -10.68 12.18
N LEU A 36 8.86 -11.69 13.02
CA LEU A 36 9.39 -11.72 14.38
C LEU A 36 9.94 -13.11 14.70
N PHE A 37 11.19 -13.17 15.20
CA PHE A 37 11.82 -14.40 15.67
C PHE A 37 11.94 -14.41 17.20
N ILE A 38 11.32 -15.38 17.86
CA ILE A 38 11.29 -15.51 19.33
C ILE A 38 11.43 -16.98 19.72
N TYR A 39 12.39 -17.29 20.60
CA TYR A 39 12.56 -18.63 21.19
C TYR A 39 12.52 -19.79 20.18
N GLY A 40 13.10 -19.60 18.98
CA GLY A 40 13.10 -20.62 17.92
C GLY A 40 11.83 -20.68 17.07
N GLN A 41 10.84 -19.82 17.31
CA GLN A 41 9.62 -19.69 16.51
C GLN A 41 9.68 -18.50 15.55
N TYR A 42 9.06 -18.69 14.39
CA TYR A 42 8.96 -17.71 13.32
C TYR A 42 7.52 -17.20 13.20
N LEU A 43 7.31 -15.93 13.51
CA LEU A 43 6.04 -15.24 13.29
C LEU A 43 6.14 -14.38 12.04
N TYR A 44 5.18 -14.55 11.12
CA TYR A 44 5.12 -13.79 9.87
C TYR A 44 4.57 -12.39 10.12
N GLY A 45 5.14 -11.40 9.43
CA GLY A 45 4.55 -10.07 9.37
C GLY A 45 3.31 -10.08 8.47
N GLY A 46 2.31 -9.27 8.78
CA GLY A 46 1.14 -9.10 7.91
C GLY A 46 1.47 -8.26 6.68
N ASN A 47 0.81 -8.59 5.57
CA ASN A 47 0.88 -7.83 4.32
C ASN A 47 0.20 -6.46 4.46
N GLY A 48 0.69 -5.45 3.78
CA GLY A 48 0.02 -4.16 3.63
C GLY A 48 -1.29 -4.29 2.86
N GLY A 49 -2.24 -3.39 3.14
CA GLY A 49 -3.50 -3.30 2.43
C GLY A 49 -3.34 -2.61 1.07
N THR A 50 -4.21 -2.96 0.12
CA THR A 50 -4.29 -2.26 -1.16
C THR A 50 -4.85 -0.85 -0.99
N GLY A 51 -4.49 0.07 -1.88
CA GLY A 51 -5.14 1.38 -1.95
C GLY A 51 -6.58 1.30 -2.45
N GLN A 52 -7.36 2.34 -2.17
CA GLN A 52 -8.71 2.48 -2.70
C GLN A 52 -8.67 2.70 -4.22
N VAL A 53 -9.66 2.17 -4.94
CA VAL A 53 -9.92 2.47 -6.35
C VAL A 53 -11.20 3.30 -6.46
N VAL A 54 -11.14 4.43 -7.14
CA VAL A 54 -12.30 5.29 -7.42
C VAL A 54 -12.34 5.61 -8.91
N THR A 55 -13.48 5.37 -9.56
CA THR A 55 -13.67 5.64 -10.99
C THR A 55 -14.83 6.61 -11.21
N LYS A 56 -14.65 7.57 -12.11
CA LYS A 56 -15.69 8.55 -12.48
C LYS A 56 -15.59 8.91 -13.96
N ILE A 57 -16.75 9.02 -14.61
CA ILE A 57 -16.86 9.64 -15.94
C ILE A 57 -17.17 11.12 -15.71
N MET A 58 -16.44 12.01 -16.37
CA MET A 58 -16.64 13.46 -16.26
C MET A 58 -16.44 14.16 -17.59
N ASP A 59 -17.11 15.30 -17.73
CA ASP A 59 -16.94 16.20 -18.85
C ASP A 59 -15.71 17.09 -18.59
N VAL A 60 -14.98 17.42 -19.65
CA VAL A 60 -13.76 18.23 -19.62
C VAL A 60 -13.76 19.24 -20.77
N THR A 61 -13.01 20.32 -20.63
CA THR A 61 -12.86 21.30 -21.71
C THR A 61 -11.50 21.12 -22.39
N PRO A 62 -11.43 21.03 -23.73
CA PRO A 62 -10.15 21.01 -24.44
C PRO A 62 -9.25 22.18 -24.04
N GLY A 63 -7.99 21.89 -23.70
CA GLY A 63 -7.00 22.88 -23.27
C GLY A 63 -6.99 23.20 -21.77
N ASP A 64 -7.99 22.76 -21.00
CA ASP A 64 -7.96 22.90 -19.54
C ASP A 64 -6.82 22.08 -18.94
N SER A 65 -6.31 22.52 -17.80
CA SER A 65 -5.28 21.82 -17.03
C SER A 65 -5.87 21.25 -15.75
N HIS A 66 -5.59 19.98 -15.47
CA HIS A 66 -6.01 19.27 -14.27
C HIS A 66 -4.81 18.85 -13.43
N ASN A 67 -4.95 18.93 -12.11
CA ASN A 67 -3.89 18.54 -11.18
C ASN A 67 -4.02 17.06 -10.82
N ILE A 68 -2.90 16.35 -10.85
CA ILE A 68 -2.82 14.93 -10.55
C ILE A 68 -1.82 14.73 -9.43
N VAL A 69 -2.22 13.97 -8.42
CA VAL A 69 -1.33 13.49 -7.36
C VAL A 69 -1.36 11.98 -7.38
N VAL A 70 -0.19 11.36 -7.51
CA VAL A 70 -0.02 9.92 -7.34
C VAL A 70 0.58 9.67 -5.97
N GLY A 71 -0.17 8.98 -5.11
CA GLY A 71 0.24 8.65 -3.76
C GLY A 71 1.41 7.66 -3.74
N THR A 72 2.36 7.87 -2.82
CA THR A 72 3.42 6.90 -2.54
C THR A 72 2.85 5.63 -1.90
N GLY A 73 3.50 4.50 -2.14
CA GLY A 73 3.30 3.34 -1.29
C GLY A 73 3.83 3.55 0.13
N GLY A 74 3.38 2.72 1.05
CA GLY A 74 3.84 2.70 2.43
C GLY A 74 5.22 2.05 2.55
N ASN A 75 6.02 2.57 3.49
CA ASN A 75 7.34 2.03 3.79
C ASN A 75 7.24 0.64 4.43
N PRO A 76 8.23 -0.24 4.21
CA PRO A 76 8.30 -1.55 4.85
C PRO A 76 8.49 -1.43 6.37
N GLY A 77 7.94 -2.41 7.09
CA GLY A 77 8.29 -2.64 8.49
C GLY A 77 9.72 -3.13 8.64
N ILE A 78 10.40 -2.67 9.68
CA ILE A 78 11.81 -3.01 9.95
C ILE A 78 11.89 -4.04 11.06
N GLY A 79 12.48 -5.20 10.76
CA GLY A 79 12.81 -6.22 11.76
C GLY A 79 14.18 -5.96 12.37
N TYR A 80 14.38 -6.40 13.62
CA TYR A 80 15.66 -6.31 14.33
C TYR A 80 16.15 -7.70 14.76
N SER A 81 17.46 -7.88 14.78
CA SER A 81 18.12 -9.09 15.28
C SER A 81 18.16 -9.10 16.81
N TYR A 82 18.24 -10.31 17.39
CA TYR A 82 18.37 -10.53 18.82
C TYR A 82 19.55 -9.75 19.43
N SER A 83 19.22 -8.75 20.24
CA SER A 83 20.15 -8.06 21.12
C SER A 83 19.46 -7.87 22.47
N MET A 84 19.74 -8.79 23.38
CA MET A 84 19.53 -8.64 24.83
C MET A 84 18.11 -8.23 25.28
N GLY A 85 17.06 -8.93 24.81
CA GLY A 85 15.74 -8.93 25.45
C GLY A 85 14.70 -7.91 24.94
N ASN A 86 14.96 -7.17 23.86
CA ASN A 86 13.96 -6.26 23.26
C ASN A 86 13.53 -6.72 21.86
N TYR A 87 12.25 -7.10 21.71
CA TYR A 87 11.63 -7.48 20.43
C TYR A 87 11.08 -6.24 19.70
N ASN A 88 11.94 -5.44 19.10
CA ASN A 88 11.53 -4.16 18.50
C ASN A 88 11.17 -4.26 17.01
N CYS A 89 10.36 -5.23 16.55
CA CYS A 89 9.90 -5.20 15.16
C CYS A 89 8.95 -4.01 14.90
N LYS A 90 9.17 -3.27 13.81
CA LYS A 90 8.33 -2.14 13.40
C LYS A 90 7.33 -2.56 12.32
N SER A 91 6.11 -2.05 12.42
CA SER A 91 5.13 -2.17 11.34
C SER A 91 5.52 -1.31 10.13
N GLY A 92 5.01 -1.67 8.96
CA GLY A 92 5.06 -0.80 7.79
C GLY A 92 4.23 0.47 8.00
N THR A 93 4.22 1.36 7.01
CA THR A 93 3.37 2.57 7.03
C THR A 93 2.20 2.46 6.09
N ILE A 94 1.17 3.30 6.30
CA ILE A 94 0.07 3.44 5.34
C ILE A 94 0.61 4.00 4.01
N GLY A 95 -0.05 3.66 2.91
CA GLY A 95 0.14 4.32 1.64
C GLY A 95 -0.53 5.69 1.62
N ASN A 96 -0.10 6.57 0.73
CA ASN A 96 -0.67 7.90 0.56
C ASN A 96 -1.80 7.90 -0.47
N SER A 97 -2.73 8.85 -0.31
CA SER A 97 -3.83 9.04 -1.25
C SER A 97 -3.35 9.52 -2.62
N SER A 98 -4.08 9.15 -3.67
CA SER A 98 -3.95 9.72 -5.01
C SER A 98 -5.17 10.59 -5.32
N SER A 99 -5.03 11.53 -6.26
CA SER A 99 -6.13 12.39 -6.68
C SER A 99 -6.05 12.86 -8.12
N PHE A 100 -7.21 13.11 -8.72
CA PHE A 100 -7.41 13.92 -9.91
C PHE A 100 -8.32 15.10 -9.52
N ASP A 101 -7.76 16.30 -9.44
CA ASP A 101 -8.37 17.46 -8.77
C ASP A 101 -8.95 17.10 -7.38
N SER A 102 -10.28 17.13 -7.25
CA SER A 102 -11.03 16.80 -6.03
C SER A 102 -11.46 15.32 -5.93
N LEU A 103 -11.26 14.52 -6.98
CA LEU A 103 -11.53 13.09 -6.96
C LEU A 103 -10.36 12.38 -6.28
N THR A 104 -10.55 11.94 -5.05
CA THR A 104 -9.49 11.32 -4.23
C THR A 104 -9.74 9.84 -4.02
N ALA A 105 -8.67 9.04 -4.01
CA ALA A 105 -8.68 7.66 -3.55
C ALA A 105 -7.69 7.50 -2.39
N SER A 106 -8.15 6.98 -1.26
CA SER A 106 -7.32 6.78 -0.06
C SER A 106 -6.24 5.74 -0.27
N GLY A 107 -5.10 5.92 0.41
CA GLY A 107 -4.05 4.92 0.45
C GLY A 107 -4.41 3.69 1.29
N GLY A 108 -3.66 2.60 1.08
CA GLY A 108 -3.85 1.32 1.75
C GLY A 108 -3.33 1.31 3.18
N LEU A 109 -3.97 0.50 4.04
CA LEU A 109 -3.63 0.38 5.45
C LEU A 109 -2.34 -0.42 5.68
N ILE A 110 -1.76 -0.28 6.88
CA ILE A 110 -0.60 -1.08 7.30
C ILE A 110 -0.94 -2.55 7.38
N GLY A 111 0.06 -3.41 7.12
CA GLY A 111 -0.05 -4.81 7.48
C GLY A 111 0.02 -4.99 8.99
N SER A 112 -0.80 -5.87 9.55
CA SER A 112 -0.75 -6.18 10.97
C SER A 112 0.55 -6.91 11.31
N GLY A 113 1.39 -6.35 12.19
CA GLY A 113 2.61 -7.04 12.62
C GLY A 113 2.33 -8.23 13.54
N ALA A 114 3.29 -9.14 13.65
CA ALA A 114 3.35 -10.07 14.78
C ALA A 114 3.60 -9.26 16.07
N ARG A 115 2.72 -9.33 17.07
CA ARG A 115 2.96 -8.70 18.38
C ARG A 115 3.53 -9.75 19.32
N SER A 116 4.66 -9.45 19.95
CA SER A 116 5.11 -10.17 21.15
C SER A 116 4.51 -9.49 22.37
N LEU A 117 3.55 -10.14 23.03
CA LEU A 117 3.25 -9.83 24.42
C LEU A 117 4.34 -10.51 25.25
N ILE A 118 5.38 -9.75 25.63
CA ILE A 118 6.29 -10.20 26.69
C ILE A 118 5.51 -10.20 28.00
N GLY A 119 4.82 -11.31 28.27
CA GLY A 119 4.03 -11.53 29.47
C GLY A 119 2.76 -12.31 29.19
N GLU A 120 2.91 -13.61 28.90
CA GLU A 120 1.94 -14.72 28.96
C GLU A 120 2.08 -15.59 27.71
N TYR A 121 2.84 -16.68 27.87
CA TYR A 121 2.79 -17.82 26.96
C TYR A 121 1.41 -18.49 27.12
N ASN A 122 0.39 -17.95 26.48
CA ASN A 122 -0.87 -18.64 26.25
C ASN A 122 -0.96 -18.95 24.75
N HIS A 123 -0.89 -20.23 24.46
CA HIS A 123 -0.95 -20.81 23.13
C HIS A 123 -2.39 -20.79 22.62
N GLU A 124 -2.93 -19.59 22.37
CA GLU A 124 -4.25 -19.41 21.76
C GLU A 124 -4.10 -18.67 20.43
N GLU A 125 -4.30 -19.44 19.37
CA GLU A 125 -4.55 -19.04 17.97
C GLU A 125 -4.12 -17.62 17.59
N TYR A 126 -2.85 -17.48 17.20
CA TYR A 126 -2.39 -16.25 16.57
C TYR A 126 -2.92 -16.18 15.13
N SER A 127 -4.19 -15.78 15.00
CA SER A 127 -4.78 -15.39 13.73
C SER A 127 -4.04 -14.16 13.22
N GLY A 128 -3.01 -14.37 12.41
CA GLY A 128 -2.44 -13.31 11.58
C GLY A 128 -3.60 -12.68 10.81
N ILE A 129 -3.98 -11.46 11.18
CA ILE A 129 -5.00 -10.72 10.44
C ILE A 129 -4.38 -10.47 9.07
N ASN A 130 -4.70 -11.36 8.12
CA ASN A 130 -4.50 -11.14 6.71
C ASN A 130 -5.21 -9.83 6.41
N ALA A 131 -4.46 -8.73 6.25
CA ALA A 131 -5.01 -7.55 5.62
C ALA A 131 -5.51 -8.04 4.26
N SER A 132 -6.83 -8.07 4.12
CA SER A 132 -7.55 -8.73 3.05
C SER A 132 -6.90 -8.43 1.69
N THR A 133 -6.41 -9.44 1.00
CA THR A 133 -5.97 -9.37 -0.42
C THR A 133 -7.15 -9.24 -1.38
N ASN A 134 -8.35 -8.97 -0.87
CA ASN A 134 -9.57 -9.25 -1.60
C ASN A 134 -10.26 -7.96 -2.00
N ARG A 135 -9.96 -7.46 -3.20
CA ARG A 135 -10.97 -7.06 -4.21
C ARG A 135 -10.34 -7.16 -5.60
N LEU A 136 -11.07 -7.80 -6.51
CA LEU A 136 -10.82 -7.77 -7.96
C LEU A 136 -10.61 -6.32 -8.40
N SER A 137 -9.36 -5.88 -8.52
CA SER A 137 -9.02 -4.64 -9.20
C SER A 137 -8.98 -4.95 -10.68
N LEU A 138 -9.73 -4.20 -11.51
CA LEU A 138 -9.56 -4.23 -12.97
C LEU A 138 -8.12 -3.86 -13.38
N TYR A 139 -7.29 -3.37 -12.45
CA TYR A 139 -5.88 -3.04 -12.64
C TYR A 139 -5.03 -3.73 -11.54
N PRO A 140 -4.65 -5.00 -11.72
CA PRO A 140 -3.92 -5.77 -10.70
C PRO A 140 -2.46 -5.34 -10.53
N GLU A 141 -1.88 -4.59 -11.48
CA GLU A 141 -0.51 -4.06 -11.36
C GLU A 141 -0.38 -2.86 -10.41
N TYR A 142 -1.47 -2.15 -10.11
CA TYR A 142 -1.44 -0.95 -9.28
C TYR A 142 -1.92 -1.21 -7.86
N SER A 143 -1.25 -0.58 -6.89
CA SER A 143 -1.63 -0.60 -5.47
C SER A 143 -1.64 -1.98 -4.80
N ILE A 144 -0.74 -2.86 -5.24
CA ILE A 144 -0.42 -4.09 -4.52
C ILE A 144 0.21 -3.74 -3.17
N GLY A 145 -0.40 -4.23 -2.09
CA GLY A 145 0.13 -4.07 -0.73
C GLY A 145 1.50 -4.72 -0.56
N GLY A 146 2.38 -4.09 0.21
CA GLY A 146 3.72 -4.63 0.47
C GLY A 146 3.62 -5.96 1.22
N LEU A 147 4.35 -6.98 0.78
CA LEU A 147 4.38 -8.27 1.46
C LEU A 147 4.95 -8.12 2.88
N GLY A 148 4.39 -8.85 3.85
CA GLY A 148 4.96 -8.95 5.19
C GLY A 148 6.30 -9.68 5.18
N GLY A 149 7.13 -9.42 6.20
CA GLY A 149 8.44 -10.04 6.30
C GLY A 149 8.34 -11.56 6.51
N TYR A 150 9.03 -12.31 5.64
CA TYR A 150 9.11 -13.77 5.65
C TYR A 150 10.56 -14.22 5.88
N ASN A 151 10.75 -15.27 6.68
CA ASN A 151 12.06 -15.58 7.24
C ASN A 151 12.94 -16.48 6.36
N THR A 152 14.25 -16.20 6.38
CA THR A 152 15.33 -17.02 5.79
C THR A 152 16.42 -17.39 6.81
N GLY A 153 16.26 -17.12 8.13
CA GLY A 153 17.23 -17.49 9.17
C GLY A 153 16.99 -16.89 10.57
N ASN A 154 18.04 -16.76 11.39
CA ASN A 154 18.00 -16.24 12.77
C ASN A 154 17.83 -14.69 12.88
N SER A 155 17.05 -14.07 12.00
CA SER A 155 16.79 -12.63 11.99
C SER A 155 15.28 -12.34 11.94
N SER A 156 14.87 -11.15 12.37
CA SER A 156 13.50 -10.67 12.11
C SER A 156 13.49 -10.04 10.71
N PRO A 157 12.87 -10.66 9.69
CA PRO A 157 12.93 -10.17 8.32
C PRO A 157 12.07 -8.90 8.16
N ASN A 158 12.57 -7.94 7.37
CA ASN A 158 11.82 -6.75 7.01
C ASN A 158 10.60 -7.10 6.16
N GLY A 159 9.55 -6.29 6.25
CA GLY A 159 8.49 -6.30 5.24
C GLY A 159 8.94 -5.68 3.92
N GLN A 160 8.04 -5.62 2.95
CA GLN A 160 8.23 -4.95 1.68
C GLN A 160 7.41 -3.66 1.63
N ALA A 161 7.89 -2.70 0.83
CA ALA A 161 7.16 -1.48 0.55
C ALA A 161 5.87 -1.80 -0.21
N GLY A 162 4.82 -1.01 0.01
CA GLY A 162 3.66 -1.01 -0.85
C GLY A 162 3.97 -0.39 -2.20
N SER A 163 3.23 -0.79 -3.24
CA SER A 163 3.31 -0.12 -4.54
C SER A 163 2.76 1.31 -4.48
N PRO A 164 3.27 2.23 -5.32
CA PRO A 164 2.62 3.52 -5.53
C PRO A 164 1.19 3.35 -6.07
N GLY A 165 0.42 4.43 -5.97
CA GLY A 165 -0.89 4.53 -6.58
C GLY A 165 -0.82 4.74 -8.09
N ALA A 166 -1.96 5.02 -8.71
CA ALA A 166 -2.01 5.42 -10.10
C ALA A 166 -3.21 6.34 -10.40
N VAL A 167 -3.12 7.12 -11.48
CA VAL A 167 -4.24 7.82 -12.10
C VAL A 167 -4.26 7.48 -13.58
N ILE A 168 -5.39 6.97 -14.07
CA ILE A 168 -5.58 6.50 -15.44
C ILE A 168 -6.70 7.31 -16.09
N LEU A 169 -6.43 7.84 -17.28
CA LEU A 169 -7.33 8.68 -18.06
C LEU A 169 -7.66 7.97 -19.39
N GLU A 170 -8.95 7.82 -19.69
CA GLU A 170 -9.45 7.16 -20.89
C GLU A 170 -10.41 8.09 -21.63
N TRP A 171 -10.22 8.27 -22.95
CA TRP A 171 -11.02 9.12 -23.83
C TRP A 171 -11.07 8.56 -25.26
#